data_AF-A0AAV9AQY7-F1
#
_entry.id   AF-A0AAV9AQY7-F1
#
_cell.length_a   1.000
_cell.length_b   1.000
_cell.length_c   1.000
_cell.angle_alpha   90.00
_cell.angle_beta   90.00
_cell.angle_gamma   90.00
#
_symmetry.space_group_name_H-M   'P 1'
#
loop_
_entity.id
_entity.type
_entity.pdbx_description
1 polymer ?
#
loop_
_entity_poly.entity_id
_entity_poly.type
_entity_poly.pdbx_seq_one_letter_code
_entity_poly.pdbx_strand_id
1 'polypeptide(L)'
;MGKENQITKVAITSASRYIGGATTNKQANSNKKSAASSKKGKGQHKEEIKEFFRDLEDKGSNPSKSISDHSPMKVVFVLVFSTSPKPFKYFEMWETNPSFKVTVESAWNSEVRGSPLYKLVKKLSVTKLALKQWNKDCFGLVQHKLQKTCDDLLAVQALLHQSPLDASLLSLEKSTRSIYSGSLYQEECFLR
;
A
#
# COMPACT_ATOMS: atom_id res chain seq x y z
N MET A 1 2.54 -15.10 -36.87
CA MET A 1 2.31 -15.34 -35.42
C MET A 1 2.04 -14.02 -34.68
N GLY A 2 0.92 -13.33 -34.96
CA GLY A 2 0.74 -11.94 -34.51
C GLY A 2 -0.66 -11.56 -34.04
N LYS A 3 -1.51 -12.52 -33.66
CA LYS A 3 -2.91 -12.24 -33.28
C LYS A 3 -3.30 -12.65 -31.84
N GLU A 4 -2.46 -13.38 -31.11
CA GLU A 4 -2.77 -13.82 -29.73
C GLU A 4 -2.47 -12.76 -28.66
N ASN A 5 -1.57 -11.80 -28.94
CA ASN A 5 -1.17 -10.77 -27.96
C ASN A 5 -2.19 -9.64 -27.74
N GLN A 6 -3.28 -9.58 -28.51
CA GLN A 6 -4.32 -8.55 -28.35
C GLN A 6 -5.48 -9.02 -27.47
N ILE A 7 -5.71 -10.33 -27.34
CA ILE A 7 -6.83 -10.86 -26.55
C ILE A 7 -6.56 -10.71 -25.04
N THR A 8 -5.30 -10.85 -24.62
CA THR A 8 -4.88 -10.71 -23.22
C THR A 8 -4.96 -9.26 -22.71
N LYS A 9 -4.70 -8.27 -23.59
CA LYS A 9 -4.76 -6.84 -23.22
C LYS A 9 -6.19 -6.33 -23.02
N VAL A 10 -7.18 -6.91 -23.70
CA VAL A 10 -8.60 -6.53 -23.59
C VAL A 10 -9.27 -7.13 -22.34
N ALA A 11 -8.84 -8.31 -21.89
CA ALA A 11 -9.45 -8.99 -20.74
C ALA A 11 -9.17 -8.31 -19.39
N ILE A 12 -8.00 -7.68 -19.21
CA ILE A 12 -7.60 -7.05 -17.93
C ILE A 12 -8.13 -5.60 -17.85
N THR A 13 -8.32 -4.92 -18.98
CA THR A 13 -8.75 -3.50 -19.04
C THR A 13 -10.28 -3.32 -18.93
N SER A 14 -11.08 -4.36 -19.20
CA SER A 14 -12.55 -4.26 -19.27
C SER A 14 -13.31 -4.46 -17.93
N ALA A 15 -12.62 -4.66 -16.80
CA ALA A 15 -13.28 -4.95 -15.52
C ALA A 15 -13.37 -3.77 -14.52
N SER A 16 -13.07 -2.53 -14.93
CA SER A 16 -13.09 -1.34 -14.04
C SER A 16 -14.18 -0.30 -14.33
N ARG A 17 -15.23 -0.60 -15.10
CA ARG A 17 -16.27 0.42 -15.38
C ARG A 17 -17.73 0.03 -15.27
N TYR A 18 -18.12 -1.20 -14.93
CA TYR A 18 -19.55 -1.51 -14.79
C TYR A 18 -19.79 -2.61 -13.77
N ILE A 19 -20.08 -2.24 -12.51
CA ILE A 19 -21.17 -2.80 -11.69
C ILE A 19 -21.58 -1.70 -10.69
N GLY A 20 -22.38 -0.75 -11.18
CA GLY A 20 -23.14 0.19 -10.37
C GLY A 20 -24.58 0.17 -10.90
N GLY A 21 -25.36 -0.82 -10.48
CA GLY A 21 -26.74 -1.01 -10.91
C GLY A 21 -27.50 -1.75 -9.83
N ALA A 22 -28.38 -1.01 -9.15
CA ALA A 22 -29.25 -1.52 -8.11
C ALA A 22 -30.28 -2.50 -8.69
N THR A 23 -30.43 -3.67 -8.08
CA THR A 23 -31.66 -4.45 -8.13
C THR A 23 -32.05 -4.80 -6.69
N THR A 24 -33.13 -4.17 -6.26
CA THR A 24 -33.85 -4.51 -5.03
C THR A 24 -34.56 -5.85 -5.24
N ASN A 25 -34.27 -6.85 -4.41
CA ASN A 25 -35.26 -7.89 -4.13
C ASN A 25 -35.33 -8.14 -2.63
N LYS A 26 -36.55 -7.96 -2.13
CA LYS A 26 -36.97 -7.91 -0.74
C LYS A 26 -37.67 -9.25 -0.50
N GLN A 27 -37.03 -10.16 0.22
CA GLN A 27 -37.78 -11.20 0.91
C GLN A 27 -37.22 -11.39 2.32
N ALA A 28 -38.13 -11.17 3.26
CA ALA A 28 -37.92 -11.18 4.68
C ALA A 28 -37.60 -12.58 5.17
N ASN A 29 -36.66 -12.70 6.10
CA ASN A 29 -36.95 -13.47 7.30
C ASN A 29 -36.22 -12.92 8.52
N SER A 30 -36.97 -12.92 9.60
CA SER A 30 -36.72 -12.31 10.90
C SER A 30 -35.67 -13.05 11.71
N ASN A 31 -34.72 -12.30 12.27
CA ASN A 31 -34.45 -12.42 13.70
C ASN A 31 -33.84 -11.14 14.28
N LYS A 32 -34.59 -10.53 15.19
CA LYS A 32 -34.19 -9.40 16.03
C LYS A 32 -33.12 -9.89 17.02
N LYS A 33 -32.02 -9.13 17.15
CA LYS A 33 -31.48 -8.63 18.44
C LYS A 33 -30.25 -7.74 18.19
N SER A 34 -30.06 -6.79 19.11
CA SER A 34 -29.01 -5.78 19.26
C SER A 34 -29.01 -4.60 18.27
N ALA A 35 -29.83 -3.60 18.63
CA ALA A 35 -29.73 -2.22 18.17
C ALA A 35 -28.56 -1.48 18.86
N ALA A 36 -28.11 -0.41 18.20
CA ALA A 36 -27.25 0.69 18.70
C ALA A 36 -25.73 0.43 18.81
N SER A 37 -25.01 0.63 17.70
CA SER A 37 -23.77 1.45 17.70
C SER A 37 -23.30 1.73 16.27
N SER A 38 -23.90 2.71 15.58
CA SER A 38 -23.34 3.25 14.34
C SER A 38 -23.90 4.65 14.09
N LYS A 39 -23.31 5.63 14.80
CA LYS A 39 -23.28 7.07 14.47
C LYS A 39 -22.46 7.81 15.54
N LYS A 40 -21.25 7.33 15.83
CA LYS A 40 -20.27 8.04 16.67
C LYS A 40 -18.92 7.81 16.00
N GLY A 41 -18.34 8.84 15.40
CA GLY A 41 -17.06 8.69 14.70
C GLY A 41 -16.69 9.86 13.79
N LYS A 42 -17.67 10.53 13.16
CA LYS A 42 -17.39 11.73 12.36
C LYS A 42 -17.23 13.01 13.20
N GLY A 43 -17.75 13.04 14.42
CA GLY A 43 -17.65 14.18 15.34
C GLY A 43 -16.43 14.13 16.27
N GLN A 44 -16.05 12.94 16.74
CA GLN A 44 -14.95 12.77 17.71
C GLN A 44 -13.60 13.11 17.09
N HIS A 45 -13.35 12.66 15.86
CA HIS A 45 -12.08 12.90 15.17
C HIS A 45 -11.83 14.39 14.85
N LYS A 46 -12.90 15.21 14.70
CA LYS A 46 -12.73 16.66 14.50
C LYS A 46 -12.38 17.37 15.81
N GLU A 47 -12.92 16.91 16.93
CA GLU A 47 -12.63 17.48 18.24
C GLU A 47 -11.26 17.03 18.77
N GLU A 48 -10.85 15.78 18.53
CA GLU A 48 -9.50 15.28 18.82
C GLU A 48 -8.43 16.05 18.05
N ILE A 49 -8.67 16.36 16.77
CA ILE A 49 -7.76 17.20 15.97
C ILE A 49 -7.69 18.63 16.55
N LYS A 50 -8.83 19.24 16.91
CA LYS A 50 -8.86 20.59 17.48
C LYS A 50 -8.20 20.67 18.85
N GLU A 51 -8.37 19.65 19.69
CA GLU A 51 -7.77 19.55 21.01
C GLU A 51 -6.25 19.37 20.92
N PHE A 52 -5.78 18.57 19.96
CA PHE A 52 -4.35 18.43 19.65
C PHE A 52 -3.69 19.74 19.19
N PHE A 53 -4.37 20.56 18.39
CA PHE A 53 -3.84 21.87 17.99
C PHE A 53 -3.77 22.87 19.15
N ARG A 54 -4.71 22.81 20.11
CA ARG A 54 -4.67 23.64 21.33
C ARG A 54 -3.48 23.28 22.25
N ASP A 55 -3.23 21.99 22.44
CA ASP A 55 -2.10 21.51 23.26
C ASP A 55 -0.71 21.88 22.68
N LEU A 56 -0.65 22.13 21.38
CA LEU A 56 0.58 22.56 20.70
C LEU A 56 0.87 24.05 20.84
N GLU A 57 -0.15 24.89 21.05
CA GLU A 57 0.01 26.34 21.27
C GLU A 57 0.46 26.66 22.70
N ASP A 58 0.11 25.82 23.68
CA ASP A 58 0.35 26.10 25.10
C ASP A 58 1.80 25.80 25.58
N LYS A 59 2.62 25.13 24.75
CA LYS A 59 4.05 24.86 25.04
C LYS A 59 5.03 25.85 24.39
N GLY A 60 4.52 26.99 23.92
CA GLY A 60 5.30 28.09 23.34
C GLY A 60 5.90 29.06 24.36
N SER A 61 6.57 28.57 25.42
CA SER A 61 7.49 29.44 26.17
C SER A 61 8.75 29.66 25.32
N ASN A 62 8.74 30.76 24.57
CA ASN A 62 9.86 31.26 23.77
C ASN A 62 11.20 31.19 24.53
N PRO A 63 12.11 30.25 24.20
CA PRO A 63 13.45 30.29 24.76
C PRO A 63 14.22 31.40 24.05
N SER A 64 14.40 32.52 24.73
CA SER A 64 15.43 33.55 24.50
C SER A 64 15.81 33.85 23.04
N LYS A 65 15.43 35.05 22.56
CA LYS A 65 15.89 35.68 21.32
C LYS A 65 17.39 35.44 21.03
N SER A 66 17.69 34.44 20.22
CA SER A 66 18.98 34.23 19.57
C SER A 66 18.77 34.11 18.06
N ILE A 67 18.82 35.27 17.39
CA ILE A 67 19.11 35.64 15.98
C ILE A 67 18.79 34.72 14.78
N SER A 68 18.18 33.55 14.95
CA SER A 68 17.77 32.69 13.84
C SER A 68 16.27 32.82 13.64
N ASP A 69 15.86 33.55 12.60
CA ASP A 69 14.47 33.65 12.13
C ASP A 69 14.03 32.38 11.35
N HIS A 70 14.86 31.33 11.40
CA HIS A 70 14.52 30.03 10.84
C HIS A 70 13.72 29.22 11.85
N SER A 71 12.43 29.53 11.98
CA SER A 71 11.50 28.61 12.63
C SER A 71 11.23 27.42 11.67
N PRO A 72 11.57 26.17 12.03
CA PRO A 72 11.26 25.03 11.18
C PRO A 72 9.73 24.86 11.05
N MET A 73 9.25 24.68 9.82
CA MET A 73 7.84 24.39 9.55
C MET A 73 7.48 23.00 10.08
N LYS A 74 6.66 22.93 11.13
CA LYS A 74 6.17 21.66 11.68
C LYS A 74 4.97 21.16 10.86
N VAL A 75 5.23 20.27 9.91
CA VAL A 75 4.18 19.58 9.13
C VAL A 75 3.72 18.35 9.90
N VAL A 76 2.45 18.34 10.35
CA VAL A 76 1.85 17.18 11.03
C VAL A 76 0.97 16.44 10.03
N PHE A 77 1.35 15.22 9.69
CA PHE A 77 0.54 14.34 8.85
C PHE A 77 -0.43 13.55 9.73
N VAL A 78 -1.73 13.85 9.61
CA VAL A 78 -2.78 13.03 10.20
C VAL A 78 -3.11 11.92 9.20
N LEU A 79 -2.56 10.72 9.43
CA LEU A 79 -2.85 9.55 8.61
C LEU A 79 -4.27 9.04 8.91
N VAL A 80 -5.23 9.48 8.11
CA VAL A 80 -6.59 8.94 8.14
C VAL A 80 -6.61 7.65 7.32
N PHE A 81 -6.48 6.50 8.00
CA PHE A 81 -6.61 5.20 7.34
C PHE A 81 -8.07 4.94 6.99
N SER A 82 -8.44 5.13 5.73
CA SER A 82 -9.72 4.61 5.23
C SER A 82 -9.60 3.08 5.07
N THR A 83 -10.51 2.35 5.70
CA THR A 83 -10.60 0.88 5.57
C THR A 83 -11.28 0.43 4.28
N SER A 84 -11.48 1.35 3.33
CA SER A 84 -12.09 1.02 2.05
C SER A 84 -11.21 0.04 1.27
N PRO A 85 -11.77 -1.05 0.72
CA PRO A 85 -11.00 -1.99 -0.06
C PRO A 85 -10.41 -1.28 -1.28
N LYS A 86 -9.08 -1.24 -1.35
CA LYS A 86 -8.37 -0.68 -2.50
C LYS A 86 -8.70 -1.50 -3.76
N PRO A 87 -8.97 -0.85 -4.89
CA PRO A 87 -9.16 -1.55 -6.16
C PRO A 87 -7.92 -2.37 -6.51
N PHE A 88 -8.11 -3.44 -7.27
CA PHE A 88 -6.98 -4.23 -7.77
C PHE A 88 -6.23 -3.42 -8.82
N LYS A 89 -4.92 -3.25 -8.65
CA LYS A 89 -4.04 -2.55 -9.59
C LYS A 89 -3.16 -3.57 -10.31
N TYR A 90 -3.10 -3.44 -11.62
CA TYR A 90 -2.13 -4.12 -12.47
C TYR A 90 -0.86 -3.28 -12.55
N PHE A 91 0.30 -3.94 -12.63
CA PHE A 91 1.59 -3.28 -12.79
C PHE A 91 2.29 -3.84 -14.03
N GLU A 92 2.83 -2.96 -14.87
CA GLU A 92 3.46 -3.33 -16.15
C GLU A 92 4.64 -4.28 -15.94
N MET A 93 5.40 -4.05 -14.88
CA MET A 93 6.49 -4.92 -14.43
C MET A 93 6.10 -6.39 -14.24
N TRP A 94 4.82 -6.72 -14.05
CA TRP A 94 4.42 -8.10 -13.89
C TRP A 94 4.72 -8.91 -15.16
N GLU A 95 4.69 -8.27 -16.32
CA GLU A 95 5.02 -8.91 -17.59
C GLU A 95 6.51 -9.29 -17.71
N THR A 96 7.39 -8.61 -16.98
CA THR A 96 8.83 -8.90 -17.02
C THR A 96 9.18 -10.16 -16.23
N ASN A 97 8.31 -10.59 -15.31
CA ASN A 97 8.52 -11.82 -14.54
C ASN A 97 7.84 -13.01 -15.25
N PRO A 98 8.60 -14.03 -15.70
CA PRO A 98 8.04 -15.17 -16.42
C PRO A 98 7.03 -15.97 -15.58
N SER A 99 7.13 -15.93 -14.25
CA SER A 99 6.18 -16.62 -13.35
C SER A 99 4.79 -15.99 -13.32
N PHE A 100 4.62 -14.74 -13.78
CA PHE A 100 3.33 -14.08 -13.86
C PHE A 100 2.37 -14.83 -14.78
N LYS A 101 2.81 -15.12 -16.02
CA LYS A 101 1.98 -15.82 -17.02
C LYS A 101 1.56 -17.20 -16.52
N VAL A 102 2.50 -17.95 -15.95
CA VAL A 102 2.25 -19.28 -15.37
C VAL A 102 1.19 -19.21 -14.28
N THR A 103 1.28 -18.21 -13.38
CA THR A 103 0.31 -18.01 -12.30
C THR A 103 -1.08 -17.68 -12.83
N VAL A 104 -1.19 -16.82 -13.84
CA VAL A 104 -2.46 -16.46 -14.47
C VAL A 104 -3.10 -17.66 -15.15
N GLU A 105 -2.34 -18.40 -15.97
CA GLU A 105 -2.82 -19.57 -16.69
C GLU A 105 -3.28 -20.67 -15.74
N SER A 106 -2.48 -20.98 -14.73
CA SER A 106 -2.83 -21.97 -13.70
C SER A 106 -4.14 -21.59 -12.98
N ALA A 107 -4.26 -20.32 -12.56
CA ALA A 107 -5.46 -19.85 -11.88
C ALA A 107 -6.70 -19.82 -12.80
N TRP A 108 -6.52 -19.46 -14.07
CA TRP A 108 -7.62 -19.37 -15.05
C TRP A 108 -8.15 -20.74 -15.46
N ASN A 109 -7.27 -21.75 -15.52
CA ASN A 109 -7.61 -23.12 -15.87
C ASN A 109 -8.19 -23.93 -14.70
N SER A 110 -8.38 -23.31 -13.53
CA SER A 110 -9.07 -23.96 -12.41
C SER A 110 -10.47 -24.46 -12.78
N GLU A 111 -10.81 -25.66 -12.31
CA GLU A 111 -12.13 -26.25 -12.53
C GLU A 111 -13.18 -25.46 -11.73
N VAL A 112 -14.17 -24.92 -12.42
CA VAL A 112 -15.31 -24.24 -11.80
C VAL A 112 -16.61 -24.80 -12.38
N ARG A 113 -17.52 -25.22 -11.51
CA ARG A 113 -18.85 -25.73 -11.86
C ARG A 113 -19.90 -24.64 -11.68
N GLY A 114 -20.99 -24.71 -12.45
CA GLY A 114 -22.10 -23.75 -12.40
C GLY A 114 -22.46 -23.15 -13.76
N SER A 115 -23.28 -22.10 -13.75
CA SER A 115 -23.69 -21.39 -14.95
C SER A 115 -22.49 -20.68 -15.63
N PRO A 116 -22.54 -20.41 -16.95
CA PRO A 116 -21.44 -19.74 -17.66
C PRO A 116 -21.00 -18.42 -17.02
N LEU A 117 -21.96 -17.58 -16.61
CA LEU A 117 -21.66 -16.31 -15.93
C LEU A 117 -21.01 -16.53 -14.56
N TYR A 118 -21.49 -17.50 -13.79
CA TYR A 118 -20.88 -17.85 -12.50
C TYR A 118 -19.45 -18.34 -12.67
N LYS A 119 -19.19 -19.21 -13.68
CA LYS A 119 -17.85 -19.69 -14.01
C LYS A 119 -16.91 -18.53 -14.31
N LEU A 120 -17.33 -17.56 -15.12
CA LEU A 120 -16.54 -16.38 -15.45
C LEU A 120 -16.18 -15.56 -14.19
N VAL A 121 -17.18 -15.18 -13.39
CA VAL A 121 -16.97 -14.37 -12.17
C VAL A 121 -16.06 -15.08 -11.19
N LYS A 122 -16.24 -16.40 -11.02
CA LYS A 122 -15.43 -17.19 -10.10
C LYS A 122 -13.99 -17.35 -10.60
N LYS A 123 -13.77 -17.60 -11.89
CA LYS A 123 -12.42 -17.65 -12.48
C LYS A 123 -11.68 -16.33 -12.30
N LEU A 124 -12.33 -15.20 -12.59
CA LEU A 124 -11.77 -13.86 -12.34
C LEU A 124 -11.40 -13.66 -10.86
N SER A 125 -12.24 -14.15 -9.95
CA SER A 125 -11.97 -14.08 -8.51
C SER A 125 -10.77 -14.94 -8.10
N VAL A 126 -10.64 -16.15 -8.64
CA VAL A 126 -9.50 -17.05 -8.39
C VAL A 126 -8.21 -16.44 -8.93
N THR A 127 -8.21 -15.97 -10.18
CA THR A 127 -7.05 -15.30 -10.78
C THR A 127 -6.65 -14.06 -9.99
N LYS A 128 -7.60 -13.24 -9.56
CA LYS A 128 -7.33 -12.07 -8.71
C LYS A 128 -6.66 -12.45 -7.39
N LEU A 129 -7.11 -13.52 -6.73
CA LEU A 129 -6.53 -13.98 -5.47
C LEU A 129 -5.12 -14.55 -5.67
N ALA A 130 -4.93 -15.38 -6.70
CA ALA A 130 -3.64 -15.92 -7.07
C ALA A 130 -2.62 -14.81 -7.36
N LEU A 131 -3.00 -13.80 -8.15
CA LEU A 131 -2.15 -12.64 -8.43
C LEU A 131 -1.84 -11.80 -7.20
N LYS A 132 -2.81 -11.64 -6.28
CA LYS A 132 -2.56 -10.94 -5.00
C LYS A 132 -1.52 -11.69 -4.16
N GLN A 133 -1.60 -13.01 -4.11
CA GLN A 133 -0.68 -13.82 -3.35
C GLN A 133 0.71 -13.82 -4.00
N TRP A 134 0.78 -14.11 -5.29
CA TRP A 134 2.01 -14.03 -6.07
C TRP A 134 2.70 -12.66 -5.96
N ASN A 135 1.93 -11.57 -5.99
CA ASN A 135 2.50 -10.23 -5.82
C ASN A 135 3.14 -10.04 -4.43
N LYS A 136 2.55 -10.62 -3.38
CA LYS A 136 3.17 -10.61 -2.04
C LYS A 136 4.42 -11.48 -1.98
N ASP A 137 4.39 -12.65 -2.61
CA ASP A 137 5.51 -13.60 -2.54
C ASP A 137 6.72 -13.10 -3.34
N CYS A 138 6.49 -12.55 -4.54
CA CYS A 138 7.56 -12.03 -5.38
C CYS A 138 8.05 -10.63 -4.95
N PHE A 139 7.14 -9.74 -4.53
CA PHE A 139 7.49 -8.33 -4.30
C PHE A 139 7.37 -7.90 -2.83
N GLY A 140 6.70 -8.65 -1.98
CA GLY A 140 6.64 -8.37 -0.54
C GLY A 140 8.02 -8.46 0.13
N LEU A 141 8.89 -9.35 -0.34
CA LEU A 141 10.27 -9.44 0.12
C LEU A 141 11.10 -8.19 -0.24
N VAL A 142 10.83 -7.57 -1.39
CA VAL A 142 11.52 -6.35 -1.83
C VAL A 142 11.17 -5.18 -0.91
N GLN A 143 9.88 -5.01 -0.60
CA GLN A 143 9.42 -3.96 0.33
C GLN A 143 9.98 -4.17 1.73
N HIS A 144 9.97 -5.41 2.24
CA HIS A 144 10.56 -5.73 3.54
C HIS A 144 12.07 -5.47 3.57
N LYS A 145 12.79 -5.86 2.51
CA LYS A 145 14.23 -5.60 2.37
C LYS A 145 14.54 -4.11 2.32
N LEU A 146 13.71 -3.32 1.64
CA LEU A 146 13.87 -1.88 1.57
C LEU A 146 13.67 -1.24 2.95
N GLN A 147 12.61 -1.61 3.67
CA GLN A 147 12.36 -1.12 5.02
C GLN A 147 13.54 -1.42 5.94
N LYS A 148 14.02 -2.68 5.93
CA LYS A 148 15.16 -3.09 6.74
C LYS A 148 16.42 -2.29 6.43
N THR A 149 16.75 -2.10 5.15
CA THR A 149 17.95 -1.34 4.75
C THR A 149 17.81 0.15 5.08
N CYS A 150 16.59 0.70 5.10
CA CYS A 150 16.32 2.05 5.60
C CYS A 150 16.58 2.15 7.11
N ASP A 151 16.04 1.22 7.89
CA ASP A 151 16.21 1.19 9.35
C ASP A 151 17.70 1.02 9.72
N ASP A 152 18.41 0.13 9.02
CA ASP A 152 19.85 -0.07 9.17
C ASP A 152 20.65 1.22 8.84
N LEU A 153 20.28 1.93 7.77
CA LEU A 153 20.92 3.19 7.39
C LEU A 153 20.70 4.29 8.44
N LEU A 154 19.47 4.40 8.96
CA LEU A 154 19.13 5.35 10.01
C LEU A 154 19.90 5.05 11.30
N ALA A 155 20.05 3.77 11.66
CA ALA A 155 20.82 3.36 12.83
C ALA A 155 22.30 3.75 12.68
N VAL A 156 22.92 3.48 11.52
CA VAL A 156 24.32 3.86 11.27
C VAL A 156 24.50 5.38 11.27
N GLN A 157 23.55 6.13 10.70
CA GLN A 157 23.57 7.59 10.71
C GLN A 157 23.42 8.16 12.13
N ALA A 158 22.60 7.56 12.98
CA ALA A 158 22.47 7.95 14.38
C ALA A 158 23.77 7.72 15.18
N LEU A 159 24.49 6.63 14.91
CA LEU A 159 25.79 6.36 15.51
C LEU A 159 26.87 7.35 15.02
N LEU A 160 26.88 7.67 13.72
CA LEU A 160 27.78 8.69 13.16
C LEU A 160 27.52 10.10 13.71
N HIS A 161 26.27 10.42 14.04
CA HIS A 161 25.94 11.69 14.67
C HIS A 161 26.63 11.86 16.04
N GLN A 162 26.84 10.75 16.76
CA GLN A 162 27.53 10.74 18.06
C GLN A 162 29.05 10.71 17.91
N SER A 163 29.56 10.04 16.86
CA SER A 163 30.99 9.88 16.59
C SER A 163 31.33 10.15 15.12
N PRO A 164 31.48 11.43 14.70
CA PRO A 164 31.59 11.81 13.29
C PRO A 164 32.89 11.37 12.58
N LEU A 165 33.93 11.03 13.35
CA LEU A 165 35.28 10.73 12.84
C LEU A 165 35.60 9.23 12.78
N ASP A 166 34.62 8.37 13.10
CA ASP A 166 34.83 6.93 13.05
C ASP A 166 34.87 6.43 11.59
N ALA A 167 36.08 6.11 11.13
CA ALA A 167 36.31 5.61 9.77
C ALA A 167 35.59 4.28 9.49
N SER A 168 35.36 3.44 10.49
CA SER A 168 34.67 2.17 10.34
C SER A 168 33.17 2.39 10.07
N LEU A 169 32.54 3.28 10.83
CA LEU A 169 31.14 3.68 10.64
C LEU A 169 30.91 4.42 9.32
N LEU A 170 31.86 5.26 8.88
CA LEU A 170 31.79 5.94 7.58
C LEU A 170 31.84 4.96 6.41
N SER A 171 32.67 3.91 6.51
CA SER A 171 32.72 2.84 5.49
C SER A 171 31.41 2.05 5.46
N LEU A 172 30.88 1.71 6.64
CA LEU A 172 29.61 1.00 6.78
C LEU A 172 28.44 1.83 6.23
N GLU A 173 28.36 3.13 6.53
CA GLU A 173 27.32 4.04 6.02
C GLU A 173 27.31 4.07 4.50
N LYS A 174 28.48 4.20 3.87
CA LYS A 174 28.61 4.19 2.41
C LYS A 174 28.11 2.88 1.81
N SER A 175 28.45 1.74 2.43
CA SER A 175 27.98 0.42 1.98
C SER A 175 26.46 0.29 2.11
N THR A 176 25.92 0.59 3.29
CA THR A 176 24.47 0.51 3.56
C THR A 176 23.67 1.46 2.66
N ARG A 177 24.17 2.68 2.43
CA ARG A 177 23.58 3.65 1.50
C ARG A 177 23.56 3.14 0.06
N SER A 178 24.63 2.47 -0.38
CA SER A 178 24.67 1.86 -1.72
C SER A 178 23.61 0.76 -1.86
N ILE A 179 23.49 -0.13 -0.86
CA ILE A 179 22.48 -1.20 -0.85
C ILE A 179 21.04 -0.64 -0.80
N TYR A 180 20.82 0.41 0.00
CA TYR A 180 19.54 1.11 0.07
C TYR A 180 19.16 1.71 -1.29
N SER A 181 20.10 2.38 -1.97
CA SER A 181 19.85 2.96 -3.29
C SER A 181 19.46 1.91 -4.34
N GLY A 182 20.11 0.74 -4.34
CA GLY A 182 19.75 -0.37 -5.22
C GLY A 182 18.38 -0.97 -4.91
N SER A 183 18.01 -1.04 -3.63
CA SER A 183 16.70 -1.54 -3.19
C SER A 183 15.58 -0.54 -3.52
N LEU A 184 15.85 0.76 -3.42
CA LEU A 184 14.92 1.83 -3.83
C LEU A 184 14.64 1.79 -5.32
N TYR A 185 15.67 1.63 -6.15
CA TYR A 185 15.48 1.55 -7.60
C TYR A 185 14.54 0.41 -8.00
N GLN A 186 14.65 -0.74 -7.33
CA GLN A 186 13.73 -1.88 -7.53
C GLN A 186 12.28 -1.53 -7.14
N GLU A 187 12.08 -0.71 -6.12
CA GLU A 187 10.76 -0.22 -5.71
C GLU A 187 10.22 0.91 -6.63
N GLU A 188 11.08 1.79 -7.14
CA GLU A 188 10.65 2.82 -8.08
C GLU A 188 10.16 2.22 -9.40
N CYS A 189 10.85 1.17 -9.88
CA CYS A 189 10.35 0.32 -10.97
C CYS A 189 9.04 -0.40 -10.61
N PHE A 190 8.68 -0.49 -9.32
CA PHE A 190 7.41 -1.05 -8.85
C PHE A 190 6.25 -0.05 -8.86
N LEU A 191 6.53 1.23 -8.65
CA LEU A 191 5.50 2.25 -8.48
C LEU A 191 5.17 3.03 -9.76
N ARG A 192 6.07 3.07 -10.75
CA ARG A 192 5.83 3.62 -12.09
C ARG A 192 4.95 2.68 -12.93
#